data_AF-A0A2D8M492-F1
#
_entry.id   AF-A0A2D8M492-F1
#
_cell.length_a   1.000
_cell.length_b   1.000
_cell.length_c   1.000
_cell.angle_alpha   90.00
_cell.angle_beta   90.00
_cell.angle_gamma   90.00
#
_symmetry.space_group_name_H-M   'P 1'
#
loop_
_entity.id
_entity.type
_entity.pdbx_description
1 polymer ?
#
loop_
_entity_poly.entity_id
_entity_poly.type
_entity_poly.pdbx_seq_one_letter_code
_entity_poly.pdbx_strand_id
1 'polypeptide(L)'
;MLDNLLIAAYLIPTLFGLFLLSPMGRSAADSLSSRFEILSTVRGQITAGLQIITFFGFAVSAQTFWISSKISEGGNFCTSSTVFSCDDLLGNTELNVDPFFGFSWGFIGMLVNAFLLFMVLVIKNDPNGEYTQRFIQLGTLITGAGMLVILLLVSYEVEEGKICLYCTTAHIANVAALVGFLRLRKLHDDNAAWKATSAN
;
A
#
# COMPACT_ATOMS: atom_id res chain seq x y z
N MET A 1 -1.58 17.23 17.43
CA MET A 1 -2.54 17.71 16.41
C MET A 1 -1.94 17.60 15.01
N LEU A 2 -0.67 17.99 14.80
CA LEU A 2 0.04 17.84 13.52
C LEU A 2 0.26 16.38 13.11
N ASP A 3 0.60 15.48 14.06
CA ASP A 3 0.82 14.06 13.75
C ASP A 3 -0.43 13.36 13.21
N ASN A 4 -1.60 13.68 13.78
CA ASN A 4 -2.89 13.14 13.32
C ASN A 4 -3.24 13.64 11.91
N LEU A 5 -2.87 14.88 11.58
CA LEU A 5 -3.05 15.44 10.25
C LEU A 5 -2.12 14.78 9.23
N LEU A 6 -0.88 14.49 9.63
CA LEU A 6 0.10 13.83 8.79
C LEU A 6 -0.30 12.38 8.47
N ILE A 7 -0.78 11.62 9.48
CA ILE A 7 -1.36 10.28 9.25
C ILE A 7 -2.55 10.36 8.30
N ALA A 8 -3.46 11.31 8.51
CA ALA A 8 -4.62 11.49 7.65
C ALA A 8 -4.22 11.76 6.19
N ALA A 9 -3.13 12.50 5.97
CA ALA A 9 -2.59 12.78 4.64
C ALA A 9 -2.08 11.52 3.91
N TYR A 10 -1.75 10.43 4.62
CA TYR A 10 -1.42 9.13 4.02
C TYR A 10 -2.63 8.20 3.93
N LEU A 11 -3.44 8.15 5.00
CA LEU A 11 -4.55 7.21 5.12
C LEU A 11 -5.69 7.57 4.15
N ILE A 12 -6.09 8.85 4.06
CA ILE A 12 -7.23 9.25 3.21
C ILE A 12 -6.98 8.90 1.74
N PRO A 13 -5.83 9.24 1.13
CA PRO A 13 -5.56 8.82 -0.25
C PRO A 13 -5.49 7.30 -0.41
N THR A 14 -4.92 6.57 0.56
CA THR A 14 -4.89 5.10 0.53
C THR A 14 -6.30 4.50 0.51
N LEU A 15 -7.20 5.01 1.37
CA LEU A 15 -8.60 4.60 1.40
C LEU A 15 -9.35 5.00 0.12
N PHE A 16 -9.05 6.16 -0.46
CA PHE A 16 -9.59 6.57 -1.76
C PHE A 16 -9.11 5.64 -2.88
N GLY A 17 -7.84 5.25 -2.89
CA GLY A 17 -7.31 4.24 -3.79
C GLY A 17 -8.04 2.90 -3.65
N LEU A 18 -8.26 2.43 -2.41
CA LEU A 18 -9.05 1.23 -2.13
C LEU A 18 -10.51 1.37 -2.60
N PHE A 19 -11.11 2.53 -2.43
CA PHE A 19 -12.45 2.82 -2.95
C PHE A 19 -12.48 2.72 -4.49
N LEU A 20 -11.49 3.24 -5.20
CA LEU A 20 -11.34 3.06 -6.65
C LEU A 20 -11.17 1.58 -7.03
N LEU A 21 -10.52 0.77 -6.19
CA LEU A 21 -10.43 -0.68 -6.38
C LEU A 21 -11.76 -1.42 -6.14
N SER A 22 -12.82 -0.77 -5.68
CA SER A 22 -14.12 -1.42 -5.51
C SER A 22 -14.99 -1.26 -6.77
N PRO A 23 -15.98 -2.15 -6.99
CA PRO A 23 -17.01 -1.91 -8.00
C PRO A 23 -17.78 -0.61 -7.77
N MET A 24 -17.96 -0.21 -6.51
CA MET A 24 -18.63 1.04 -6.13
C MET A 24 -17.84 2.28 -6.58
N GLY A 25 -16.51 2.16 -6.68
CA GLY A 25 -15.64 3.22 -7.21
C GLY A 25 -15.90 3.54 -8.68
N ARG A 26 -16.69 2.73 -9.41
CA ARG A 26 -16.96 2.94 -10.83
C ARG A 26 -17.71 4.23 -11.09
N SER A 27 -18.69 4.60 -10.25
CA SER A 27 -19.43 5.85 -10.41
C SER A 27 -18.52 7.08 -10.28
N ALA A 28 -17.58 7.04 -9.33
CA ALA A 28 -16.57 8.09 -9.17
C ALA A 28 -15.58 8.10 -10.35
N ALA A 29 -15.15 6.93 -10.81
CA ALA A 29 -14.29 6.81 -11.99
C ALA A 29 -14.96 7.37 -13.24
N ASP A 30 -16.23 7.06 -13.48
CA ASP A 30 -17.00 7.58 -14.61
C ASP A 30 -17.16 9.11 -14.53
N SER A 31 -17.48 9.64 -13.34
CA SER A 31 -17.57 11.10 -13.15
C SER A 31 -16.25 11.83 -13.40
N LEU A 32 -15.12 11.18 -13.09
CA LEU A 32 -13.78 11.73 -13.26
C LEU A 32 -13.15 11.40 -14.62
N SER A 33 -13.74 10.48 -15.39
CA SER A 33 -13.20 9.99 -16.67
C SER A 33 -13.05 11.10 -17.72
N SER A 34 -13.91 12.13 -17.67
CA SER A 34 -13.82 13.32 -18.54
C SER A 34 -12.55 14.14 -18.33
N ARG A 35 -11.92 14.02 -17.15
CA ARG A 35 -10.67 14.72 -16.80
C ARG A 35 -9.46 13.79 -16.79
N PHE A 36 -9.68 12.52 -16.44
CA PHE A 36 -8.63 11.52 -16.30
C PHE A 36 -8.95 10.31 -17.17
N GLU A 37 -8.35 10.26 -18.35
CA GLU A 37 -8.56 9.19 -19.34
C GLU A 37 -8.26 7.79 -18.78
N ILE A 38 -7.30 7.68 -17.85
CA ILE A 38 -7.00 6.42 -17.14
C ILE A 38 -8.23 5.82 -16.46
N LEU A 39 -9.24 6.61 -16.07
CA LEU A 39 -10.43 6.11 -15.38
C LEU A 39 -11.53 5.62 -16.32
N SER A 40 -11.39 5.85 -17.64
CA SER A 40 -12.38 5.46 -18.65
C SER A 40 -12.62 3.95 -18.69
N THR A 41 -11.60 3.15 -18.36
CA THR A 41 -11.66 1.68 -18.40
C THR A 41 -11.61 1.07 -17.00
N VAL A 42 -12.15 -0.15 -16.85
CA VAL A 42 -12.06 -0.88 -15.57
C VAL A 42 -10.60 -1.19 -15.21
N ARG A 43 -9.79 -1.60 -16.20
CA ARG A 43 -8.35 -1.82 -16.01
C ARG A 43 -7.68 -0.56 -15.50
N GLY A 44 -7.91 0.58 -16.16
CA GLY A 44 -7.30 1.84 -15.81
C GLY A 44 -7.76 2.38 -14.45
N GLN A 45 -9.04 2.20 -14.09
CA GLN A 45 -9.54 2.46 -12.72
C GLN A 45 -8.78 1.63 -11.67
N ILE A 46 -8.59 0.33 -11.91
CA ILE A 46 -7.86 -0.55 -10.98
C ILE A 46 -6.39 -0.14 -10.89
N THR A 47 -5.71 0.10 -12.01
CA THR A 47 -4.31 0.54 -11.98
C THR A 47 -4.14 1.94 -11.40
N ALA A 48 -5.13 2.84 -11.53
CA ALA A 48 -5.15 4.14 -10.87
C ALA A 48 -5.24 3.98 -9.34
N GLY A 49 -6.17 3.15 -8.86
CA GLY A 49 -6.30 2.83 -7.44
C GLY A 49 -5.01 2.23 -6.87
N LEU A 50 -4.42 1.27 -7.59
CA LEU A 50 -3.15 0.66 -7.22
C LEU A 50 -2.00 1.67 -7.17
N GLN A 51 -1.87 2.57 -8.17
CA GLN A 51 -0.85 3.64 -8.15
C GLN A 51 -0.95 4.48 -6.88
N ILE A 52 -2.15 4.91 -6.51
CA ILE A 52 -2.38 5.69 -5.28
C ILE A 52 -1.98 4.88 -4.06
N ILE A 53 -2.49 3.65 -3.93
CA ILE A 53 -2.20 2.78 -2.78
C ILE A 53 -0.69 2.53 -2.63
N THR A 54 0.01 2.15 -3.69
CA THR A 54 1.44 1.82 -3.62
C THR A 54 2.29 3.06 -3.42
N PHE A 55 1.90 4.22 -3.96
CA PHE A 55 2.60 5.48 -3.72
C PHE A 55 2.46 5.94 -2.26
N PHE A 56 1.26 5.90 -1.70
CA PHE A 56 1.04 6.29 -0.30
C PHE A 56 1.52 5.21 0.67
N GLY A 57 1.53 3.94 0.27
CA GLY A 57 2.20 2.84 0.98
C GLY A 57 3.72 3.06 1.05
N PHE A 58 4.33 3.50 -0.04
CA PHE A 58 5.73 3.94 -0.06
C PHE A 58 5.95 5.13 0.88
N ALA A 59 5.14 6.18 0.76
CA ALA A 59 5.29 7.40 1.52
C ALA A 59 5.15 7.15 3.04
N VAL A 60 4.16 6.36 3.47
CA VAL A 60 3.98 6.03 4.88
C VAL A 60 5.10 5.12 5.39
N SER A 61 5.63 4.20 4.57
CA SER A 61 6.78 3.37 4.94
C SER A 61 8.05 4.20 5.11
N ALA A 62 8.30 5.14 4.19
CA ALA A 62 9.39 6.10 4.32
C ALA A 62 9.23 6.97 5.58
N GLN A 63 8.00 7.39 5.90
CA GLN A 63 7.70 8.12 7.13
C GLN A 63 7.97 7.27 8.37
N THR A 64 7.58 5.98 8.40
CA THR A 64 7.89 5.08 9.53
C THR A 64 9.39 4.90 9.73
N PHE A 65 10.14 4.77 8.64
CA PHE A 65 11.60 4.68 8.70
C PHE A 65 12.22 5.97 9.26
N TRP A 66 11.76 7.13 8.79
CA TRP A 66 12.20 8.42 9.32
C TRP A 66 11.84 8.61 10.79
N ILE A 67 10.63 8.22 11.20
CA ILE A 67 10.18 8.27 12.60
C ILE A 67 11.11 7.42 13.48
N SER A 68 11.43 6.19 13.08
CA SER A 68 12.35 5.33 13.84
C SER A 68 13.72 6.00 14.05
N SER A 69 14.28 6.63 13.01
CA SER A 69 15.52 7.40 13.14
C SER A 69 15.37 8.57 14.11
N LYS A 70 14.24 9.28 14.10
CA LYS A 70 14.00 10.40 15.01
C LYS A 70 13.73 9.99 16.45
N ILE A 71 13.14 8.83 16.67
CA ILE A 71 13.01 8.25 18.01
C ILE A 71 14.39 7.96 18.59
N SER A 72 15.31 7.41 17.79
CA SER A 72 16.70 7.18 18.24
C SER A 72 17.46 8.47 18.61
N GLU A 73 17.03 9.62 18.07
CA GLU A 73 17.53 10.96 18.42
C GLU A 73 16.82 11.60 19.63
N GLY A 74 15.85 10.90 20.25
CA GLY A 74 15.06 11.36 21.40
C GLY A 74 13.72 12.03 21.05
N GLY A 75 13.21 11.85 19.84
CA GLY A 75 11.89 12.33 19.42
C GLY A 75 10.74 11.41 19.87
N ASN A 76 9.56 11.96 20.10
CA ASN A 76 8.36 11.20 20.49
C ASN A 76 7.25 11.37 19.44
N PHE A 77 6.65 10.26 18.98
CA PHE A 77 5.63 10.28 17.91
C PHE A 77 4.40 9.46 18.24
N CYS A 78 3.22 9.99 17.89
CA CYS A 78 1.91 9.35 18.13
C CYS A 78 1.60 9.03 19.58
N THR A 79 2.21 9.69 20.56
CA THR A 79 2.00 9.49 22.01
C THR A 79 0.71 10.14 22.52
N SER A 80 -0.41 9.84 21.86
CA SER A 80 -1.70 10.51 22.12
C SER A 80 -2.49 9.87 23.26
N SER A 81 -2.15 8.64 23.68
CA SER A 81 -2.82 7.91 24.76
C SER A 81 -1.95 6.74 25.24
N THR A 82 -2.42 6.02 26.26
CA THR A 82 -1.79 4.78 26.74
C THR A 82 -1.79 3.65 25.71
N VAL A 83 -2.69 3.68 24.72
CA VAL A 83 -2.89 2.60 23.72
C VAL A 83 -2.32 2.97 22.34
N PHE A 84 -2.40 4.22 21.91
CA PHE A 84 -1.82 4.67 20.65
C PHE A 84 -0.42 5.24 20.91
N SER A 85 0.60 4.53 20.45
CA SER A 85 2.02 4.90 20.58
C SER A 85 2.81 4.24 19.45
N CYS A 86 3.42 5.05 18.58
CA CYS A 86 4.36 4.53 17.59
C CYS A 86 5.78 4.43 18.14
N ASP A 87 6.05 5.11 19.25
CA ASP A 87 7.35 5.12 19.92
C ASP A 87 7.69 3.72 20.47
N ASP A 88 6.74 3.12 21.18
CA ASP A 88 6.89 1.79 21.80
C ASP A 88 7.19 0.68 20.78
N LEU A 89 6.77 0.85 19.52
CA LEU A 89 6.95 -0.13 18.44
C LEU A 89 8.13 0.20 17.53
N LEU A 90 8.22 1.43 17.02
CA LEU A 90 9.26 1.85 16.07
C LEU A 90 10.60 2.18 16.74
N GLY A 91 10.57 2.52 18.02
CA GLY A 91 11.76 2.74 18.86
C GLY A 91 12.35 1.45 19.42
N ASN A 92 11.57 0.36 19.47
CA ASN A 92 12.06 -0.92 19.93
C ASN A 92 12.91 -1.61 18.85
N THR A 93 14.22 -1.70 19.09
CA THR A 93 15.19 -2.27 18.14
C THR A 93 15.06 -3.78 17.96
N GLU A 94 14.32 -4.48 18.83
CA GLU A 94 14.04 -5.90 18.68
C GLU A 94 12.80 -6.15 17.81
N LEU A 95 11.81 -5.26 17.86
CA LEU A 95 10.55 -5.39 17.12
C LEU A 95 10.58 -4.71 15.76
N ASN A 96 11.27 -3.57 15.63
CA ASN A 96 11.27 -2.75 14.41
C ASN A 96 12.30 -3.21 13.36
N VAL A 97 12.96 -4.34 13.55
CA VAL A 97 13.94 -4.89 12.59
C VAL A 97 13.52 -6.28 12.14
N ASP A 98 13.86 -6.62 10.90
CA ASP A 98 13.73 -7.99 10.45
C ASP A 98 14.80 -8.87 11.13
N PRO A 99 14.45 -10.08 11.58
CA PRO A 99 15.35 -10.91 12.38
C PRO A 99 16.46 -11.59 11.56
N PHE A 100 16.44 -11.48 10.22
CA PHE A 100 17.38 -12.18 9.34
C PHE A 100 18.51 -11.28 8.84
N PHE A 101 18.16 -10.04 8.45
CA PHE A 101 19.06 -9.07 7.86
C PHE A 101 19.25 -7.81 8.72
N GLY A 102 18.41 -7.60 9.73
CA GLY A 102 18.49 -6.45 10.64
C GLY A 102 18.05 -5.13 10.01
N PHE A 103 17.32 -5.15 8.90
CA PHE A 103 16.76 -3.96 8.28
C PHE A 103 15.47 -3.54 8.97
N SER A 104 15.21 -2.24 9.06
CA SER A 104 13.94 -1.80 9.63
C SER A 104 12.76 -2.20 8.73
N TRP A 105 11.62 -2.52 9.34
CA TRP A 105 10.41 -2.84 8.59
C TRP A 105 9.94 -1.67 7.71
N GLY A 106 10.14 -0.42 8.16
CA GLY A 106 9.85 0.78 7.37
C GLY A 106 10.69 0.86 6.10
N PHE A 107 11.98 0.50 6.16
CA PHE A 107 12.87 0.45 4.99
C PHE A 107 12.45 -0.64 4.01
N ILE A 108 12.13 -1.85 4.50
CA ILE A 108 11.64 -2.96 3.68
C ILE A 108 10.32 -2.55 2.99
N GLY A 109 9.38 -1.99 3.73
CA GLY A 109 8.10 -1.51 3.21
C GLY A 109 8.26 -0.45 2.12
N MET A 110 9.24 0.44 2.26
CA MET A 110 9.58 1.45 1.26
C MET A 110 10.05 0.80 -0.05
N LEU A 111 11.00 -0.14 0.01
CA LEU A 111 11.51 -0.84 -1.18
C LEU A 111 10.41 -1.65 -1.88
N VAL A 112 9.62 -2.39 -1.10
CA VAL A 112 8.53 -3.22 -1.63
C VAL A 112 7.48 -2.36 -2.32
N ASN A 113 7.02 -1.27 -1.69
CA ASN A 113 6.01 -0.39 -2.31
C ASN A 113 6.55 0.36 -3.53
N ALA A 114 7.82 0.76 -3.54
CA ALA A 114 8.44 1.34 -4.73
C ALA A 114 8.46 0.35 -5.90
N PHE A 115 8.80 -0.91 -5.63
CA PHE A 115 8.80 -1.96 -6.65
C PHE A 115 7.38 -2.31 -7.14
N LEU A 116 6.40 -2.38 -6.23
CA LEU A 116 4.99 -2.55 -6.58
C LEU A 116 4.49 -1.39 -7.46
N LEU A 117 4.81 -0.16 -7.11
CA LEU A 117 4.47 1.01 -7.92
C LEU A 117 5.08 0.94 -9.32
N PHE A 118 6.35 0.56 -9.43
CA PHE A 118 7.01 0.32 -10.72
C PHE A 118 6.25 -0.70 -11.57
N MET A 119 5.91 -1.87 -10.99
CA MET A 119 5.15 -2.91 -11.71
C MET A 119 3.78 -2.40 -12.17
N VAL A 120 3.05 -1.65 -11.32
CA VAL A 120 1.75 -1.09 -11.68
C VAL A 120 1.87 -0.08 -12.82
N LEU A 121 2.92 0.75 -12.84
CA LEU A 121 3.17 1.70 -13.92
C LEU A 121 3.47 0.99 -15.24
N VAL A 122 4.22 -0.12 -15.22
CA VAL A 122 4.45 -0.93 -16.42
C VAL A 122 3.14 -1.56 -16.92
N ILE A 123 2.34 -2.19 -16.05
CA ILE A 123 1.04 -2.78 -16.43
C ILE A 123 0.09 -1.72 -17.01
N LYS A 124 0.11 -0.50 -16.47
CA LYS A 124 -0.70 0.62 -16.95
C LYS A 124 -0.27 1.05 -18.35
N ASN A 125 1.03 1.25 -18.56
CA ASN A 125 1.56 1.85 -19.78
C ASN A 125 1.68 0.84 -20.93
N ASP A 126 1.90 -0.43 -20.62
CA ASP A 126 1.99 -1.52 -21.60
C ASP A 126 1.12 -2.73 -21.19
N PRO A 127 -0.22 -2.59 -21.24
CA PRO A 127 -1.13 -3.63 -20.74
C PRO A 127 -1.09 -4.92 -21.56
N ASN A 128 -0.57 -4.91 -22.78
CA ASN A 128 -0.42 -6.13 -23.60
C ASN A 128 1.05 -6.53 -23.76
N GLY A 129 1.94 -5.92 -22.98
CA GLY A 129 3.37 -6.20 -22.97
C GLY A 129 3.72 -7.57 -22.42
N GLU A 130 4.92 -8.04 -22.76
CA GLU A 130 5.43 -9.36 -22.37
C GLU A 130 5.55 -9.56 -20.84
N TYR A 131 5.66 -8.48 -20.07
CA TYR A 131 5.81 -8.52 -18.61
C TYR A 131 4.49 -8.43 -17.85
N THR A 132 3.38 -8.06 -18.49
CA THR A 132 2.14 -7.70 -17.76
C THR A 132 1.60 -8.86 -16.94
N GLN A 133 1.49 -10.05 -17.52
CA GLN A 133 1.05 -11.23 -16.78
C GLN A 133 1.99 -11.57 -15.61
N ARG A 134 3.31 -11.47 -15.83
CA ARG A 134 4.32 -11.76 -14.81
C ARG A 134 4.23 -10.77 -13.65
N PHE A 135 4.05 -9.48 -13.94
CA PHE A 135 3.94 -8.45 -12.91
C PHE A 135 2.62 -8.52 -12.13
N ILE A 136 1.53 -8.92 -12.76
CA ILE A 136 0.26 -9.19 -12.04
C ILE A 136 0.44 -10.37 -11.05
N GLN A 137 1.07 -11.46 -11.51
CA GLN A 137 1.35 -12.62 -10.67
C GLN A 137 2.34 -12.29 -9.54
N LEU A 138 3.43 -11.59 -9.86
CA LEU A 138 4.45 -11.19 -8.90
C LEU A 138 3.89 -10.21 -7.86
N GLY A 139 3.09 -9.21 -8.28
CA GLY A 139 2.42 -8.30 -7.36
C GLY A 139 1.45 -9.03 -6.42
N THR A 140 0.71 -10.03 -6.93
CA THR A 140 -0.15 -10.89 -6.09
C THR A 140 0.68 -11.68 -5.08
N LEU A 141 1.80 -12.26 -5.51
CA LEU A 141 2.68 -13.05 -4.65
C LEU A 141 3.34 -12.20 -3.56
N ILE A 142 3.91 -11.04 -3.93
CA ILE A 142 4.59 -10.13 -3.00
C ILE A 142 3.62 -9.62 -1.95
N THR A 143 2.45 -9.13 -2.35
CA THR A 143 1.45 -8.60 -1.41
C THR A 143 0.81 -9.71 -0.57
N GLY A 144 0.68 -10.92 -1.13
CA GLY A 144 0.25 -12.12 -0.41
C GLY A 144 1.26 -12.57 0.65
N ALA A 145 2.56 -12.61 0.31
CA ALA A 145 3.63 -12.87 1.28
C ALA A 145 3.69 -11.77 2.35
N GLY A 146 3.45 -10.51 1.96
CA GLY A 146 3.35 -9.37 2.86
C GLY A 146 2.27 -9.55 3.95
N MET A 147 1.23 -10.36 3.71
CA MET A 147 0.25 -10.68 4.75
C MET A 147 0.86 -11.45 5.92
N LEU A 148 1.84 -12.32 5.67
CA LEU A 148 2.53 -13.05 6.75
C LEU A 148 3.37 -12.10 7.61
N VAL A 149 4.04 -11.15 6.96
CA VAL A 149 4.79 -10.08 7.67
C VAL A 149 3.83 -9.21 8.48
N ILE A 150 2.69 -8.83 7.92
CA ILE A 150 1.66 -8.06 8.63
C ILE A 150 1.14 -8.80 9.85
N LEU A 151 0.86 -10.11 9.74
CA LEU A 151 0.42 -10.90 10.89
C LEU A 151 1.47 -10.93 12.00
N LEU A 152 2.76 -11.03 11.64
CA LEU A 152 3.86 -10.91 12.59
C LEU A 152 3.88 -9.52 13.25
N LEU A 153 3.83 -8.44 12.48
CA LEU A 153 3.89 -7.07 13.02
C LEU A 153 2.68 -6.73 13.91
N VAL A 154 1.49 -7.20 13.54
CA VAL A 154 0.29 -7.09 14.39
C VAL A 154 0.45 -7.90 15.67
N SER A 155 1.15 -9.05 15.64
CA SER A 155 1.42 -9.80 16.87
C SER A 155 2.27 -9.00 17.87
N TYR A 156 3.21 -8.18 17.38
CA TYR A 156 3.99 -7.26 18.22
C TYR A 156 3.12 -6.15 18.81
N GLU A 157 2.18 -5.59 18.03
CA GLU A 157 1.20 -4.61 18.53
C GLU A 157 0.33 -5.21 19.66
N VAL A 158 -0.06 -6.48 19.53
CA VAL A 158 -0.85 -7.19 20.54
C VAL A 158 -0.03 -7.49 21.80
N GLU A 159 1.24 -7.90 21.64
CA GLU A 159 2.15 -8.21 22.76
C GLU A 159 2.44 -6.97 23.61
N GLU A 160 2.74 -5.84 22.97
CA GLU A 160 3.00 -4.56 23.66
C GLU A 160 1.70 -3.89 24.17
N GLY A 161 0.54 -4.32 23.68
CA GLY A 161 -0.75 -3.68 23.95
C GLY A 161 -0.85 -2.27 23.38
N LYS A 162 -0.13 -2.00 22.28
CA LYS A 162 0.01 -0.69 21.62
C LYS A 162 -0.35 -0.77 20.16
N ILE A 163 -0.96 0.29 19.63
CA ILE A 163 -1.29 0.41 18.21
C ILE A 163 -0.53 1.58 17.60
N CYS A 164 0.21 1.33 16.52
CA CYS A 164 0.83 2.40 15.74
C CYS A 164 0.03 2.70 14.47
N LEU A 165 -0.57 3.89 14.43
CA LEU A 165 -1.41 4.32 13.29
C LEU A 165 -0.65 4.40 11.95
N TYR A 166 0.65 4.70 11.99
CA TYR A 166 1.48 4.65 10.79
C TYR A 166 1.67 3.21 10.28
N CYS A 167 1.95 2.26 11.19
CA CYS A 167 2.02 0.84 10.85
C CYS A 167 0.68 0.36 10.31
N THR A 168 -0.43 0.61 11.01
CA THR A 168 -1.79 0.27 10.54
C THR A 168 -2.05 0.80 9.13
N THR A 169 -1.66 2.05 8.83
CA THR A 169 -1.81 2.61 7.48
C THR A 169 -0.99 1.86 6.44
N ALA A 170 0.25 1.48 6.74
CA ALA A 170 1.08 0.65 5.88
C ALA A 170 0.48 -0.75 5.67
N HIS A 171 -0.12 -1.34 6.71
CA HIS A 171 -0.78 -2.64 6.64
C HIS A 171 -2.01 -2.58 5.72
N ILE A 172 -2.83 -1.53 5.88
CA ILE A 172 -3.98 -1.27 5.00
C ILE A 172 -3.52 -1.11 3.54
N ALA A 173 -2.40 -0.41 3.29
CA ALA A 173 -1.88 -0.24 1.94
C ALA A 173 -1.52 -1.60 1.29
N ASN A 174 -0.84 -2.50 2.00
CA ASN A 174 -0.53 -3.84 1.46
C ASN A 174 -1.80 -4.69 1.23
N VAL A 175 -2.74 -4.69 2.18
CA VAL A 175 -4.02 -5.41 2.03
C VAL A 175 -4.79 -4.89 0.81
N ALA A 176 -4.87 -3.57 0.66
CA ALA A 176 -5.52 -2.94 -0.48
C ALA A 176 -4.80 -3.26 -1.80
N ALA A 177 -3.47 -3.28 -1.80
CA ALA A 177 -2.68 -3.68 -2.96
C ALA A 177 -2.93 -5.14 -3.34
N LEU A 178 -3.00 -6.06 -2.37
CA LEU A 178 -3.36 -7.47 -2.61
C LEU A 178 -4.72 -7.59 -3.28
N VAL A 179 -5.73 -6.89 -2.76
CA VAL A 179 -7.07 -6.85 -3.37
C VAL A 179 -6.99 -6.34 -4.82
N GLY A 180 -6.22 -5.26 -5.07
CA GLY A 180 -6.04 -4.71 -6.40
C GLY A 180 -5.37 -5.69 -7.38
N PHE A 181 -4.30 -6.36 -6.97
CA PHE A 181 -3.62 -7.37 -7.80
C PHE A 181 -4.49 -8.60 -8.04
N LEU A 182 -5.26 -9.06 -7.06
CA LEU A 182 -6.24 -10.15 -7.26
C LEU A 182 -7.32 -9.76 -8.26
N ARG A 183 -7.80 -8.51 -8.22
CA ARG A 183 -8.76 -7.99 -9.21
C ARG A 183 -8.14 -7.88 -10.60
N LEU A 184 -6.90 -7.37 -10.72
CA LEU A 184 -6.19 -7.34 -12.01
C LEU A 184 -5.99 -8.75 -12.56
N ARG A 185 -5.59 -9.70 -11.73
CA ARG A 185 -5.42 -11.11 -12.12
C ARG A 185 -6.73 -11.69 -12.66
N LYS A 186 -7.83 -11.52 -11.93
CA LYS A 186 -9.16 -11.97 -12.39
C LYS A 186 -9.56 -11.32 -13.72
N LEU A 187 -9.29 -10.02 -13.88
CA LEU A 187 -9.59 -9.31 -15.13
C LEU A 187 -8.71 -9.80 -16.29
N HIS A 188 -7.42 -10.07 -16.05
CA HIS A 188 -6.48 -10.55 -17.05
C HIS A 188 -6.79 -12.00 -17.46
N ASP A 189 -7.20 -12.85 -16.52
CA ASP A 189 -7.62 -14.22 -16.80
C ASP A 189 -8.90 -14.24 -17.68
N ASP A 190 -9.75 -13.21 -17.59
CA ASP A 190 -10.85 -12.95 -18.51
C ASP A 190 -10.38 -12.15 -19.72
N ASN A 191 -9.81 -12.85 -20.71
CA ASN A 191 -9.30 -12.27 -21.95
C ASN A 191 -10.31 -11.36 -22.68
N ALA A 192 -11.60 -11.67 -22.61
CA ALA A 192 -12.63 -10.86 -23.26
C ALA A 192 -12.81 -9.52 -22.52
N ALA A 193 -12.91 -9.55 -21.19
CA ALA A 193 -13.00 -8.35 -20.37
C ALA A 193 -11.72 -7.50 -20.41
N TRP A 194 -10.54 -8.13 -20.42
CA TRP A 194 -9.25 -7.46 -20.58
C TRP A 194 -9.16 -6.71 -21.92
N LYS A 195 -9.57 -7.35 -23.02
CA LYS A 195 -9.52 -6.75 -24.37
C LYS A 195 -10.64 -5.74 -24.62
N ALA A 196 -11.84 -5.96 -24.09
CA ALA A 196 -12.94 -4.99 -24.19
C ALA A 196 -12.59 -3.63 -23.53
N THR A 197 -11.63 -3.65 -22.61
CA THR A 197 -11.07 -2.46 -21.96
C THR A 197 -9.74 -2.00 -22.54
N SER A 198 -9.28 -2.63 -23.62
CA SER A 198 -8.04 -2.32 -24.36
C SER A 198 -8.25 -1.49 -25.62
N ALA A 199 -9.45 -0.92 -25.84
CA ALA A 199 -9.73 -0.21 -27.08
C ALA A 199 -8.73 0.94 -27.29
N ASN A 200 -8.13 0.92 -28.49
CA ASN A 200 -7.10 1.82 -29.01
C ASN A 200 -7.42 3.30 -28.81
#